data_AF-A0A920AIN7-F1
#
_entry.id   AF-A0A920AIN7-F1
#
_cell.length_a   1.000
_cell.length_b   1.000
_cell.length_c   1.000
_cell.angle_alpha   90.00
_cell.angle_beta   90.00
_cell.angle_gamma   90.00
#
_symmetry.space_group_name_H-M   'P 1'
#
loop_
_entity.id
_entity.type
_entity.pdbx_description
1 polymer ?
#
loop_
_entity_poly.entity_id
_entity_poly.type
_entity_poly.pdbx_seq_one_letter_code
_entity_poly.pdbx_strand_id
1 'polypeptide(L)'
;MRSFFVQPDKQQAKGSAVMFIFSEVYGFLELGINGLDKLIAFFGAVAFANVILLSYQLVENNDVPKSWETGTAMIAAVALGFGIFDTAYIGTEAPINTDGIYLFILITIIGFNVVAEGVVSNIWRYMAITGSLGLLFFIGYDYFFDGSFFDNLPEWVFPIGLVFYVSWLLGIGVGTYTAWNKKEY
;
A
#
# COMPACT_ATOMS: atom_id res chain seq x y z
N MET A 1 -28.67 0.29 4.93
CA MET A 1 -27.87 -0.76 4.23
C MET A 1 -27.38 -0.31 2.86
N ARG A 2 -28.21 0.28 1.98
CA ARG A 2 -27.73 0.88 0.71
C ARG A 2 -26.65 1.95 0.92
N SER A 3 -26.79 2.80 1.94
CA SER A 3 -25.79 3.81 2.30
C SER A 3 -24.45 3.25 2.76
N PHE A 4 -24.37 1.97 3.16
CA PHE A 4 -23.11 1.32 3.54
C PHE A 4 -22.30 0.89 2.31
N PHE A 5 -22.98 0.41 1.25
CA PHE A 5 -22.35 -0.01 0.00
C PHE A 5 -22.18 1.11 -1.04
N VAL A 6 -22.76 2.29 -0.78
CA VAL A 6 -22.75 3.46 -1.69
C VAL A 6 -22.26 4.68 -0.90
N GLN A 7 -21.15 4.51 -0.18
CA GLN A 7 -20.50 5.65 0.47
C GLN A 7 -19.90 6.57 -0.59
N PRO A 8 -19.92 7.90 -0.39
CA PRO A 8 -19.19 8.81 -1.25
C PRO A 8 -17.70 8.47 -1.29
N ASP A 9 -17.07 8.57 -2.46
CA ASP A 9 -15.64 8.25 -2.67
C ASP A 9 -14.74 8.89 -1.61
N LYS A 10 -15.01 10.15 -1.22
CA LYS A 10 -14.27 10.85 -0.17
C LYS A 10 -14.32 10.15 1.18
N GLN A 11 -15.48 9.64 1.59
CA GLN A 11 -15.62 8.93 2.85
C GLN A 11 -14.97 7.54 2.76
N GLN A 12 -15.18 6.85 1.64
CA GLN A 12 -14.61 5.53 1.40
C GLN A 12 -13.08 5.57 1.37
N ALA A 13 -12.47 6.54 0.68
CA ALA A 13 -11.03 6.69 0.60
C ALA A 13 -10.42 7.01 1.95
N LYS A 14 -11.03 7.93 2.72
CA LYS A 14 -10.55 8.28 4.06
C LYS A 14 -10.67 7.12 5.04
N GLY A 15 -11.79 6.38 5.00
CA GLY A 15 -11.99 5.18 5.81
C GLY A 15 -10.98 4.09 5.46
N SER A 16 -10.75 3.86 4.16
CA SER A 16 -9.77 2.89 3.66
C SER A 16 -8.35 3.28 4.05
N ALA A 17 -7.98 4.56 3.97
CA ALA A 17 -6.66 5.03 4.39
C ALA A 17 -6.38 4.76 5.88
N VAL A 18 -7.38 5.00 6.75
CA VAL A 18 -7.25 4.71 8.19
C VAL A 18 -7.19 3.21 8.45
N MET A 19 -8.04 2.43 7.77
CA MET A 19 -8.06 0.98 7.94
C MET A 19 -6.75 0.34 7.47
N PHE A 20 -6.20 0.81 6.35
CA PHE A 20 -4.88 0.41 5.86
C PHE A 20 -3.81 0.66 6.92
N ILE A 21 -3.70 1.89 7.45
CA ILE A 21 -2.71 2.19 8.50
C ILE A 21 -2.90 1.28 9.71
N PHE A 22 -4.13 1.13 10.18
CA PHE A 22 -4.44 0.29 11.33
C PHE A 22 -4.02 -1.16 11.10
N SER A 23 -4.35 -1.74 9.95
CA SER A 23 -4.03 -3.13 9.61
C SER A 23 -2.52 -3.36 9.52
N GLU A 24 -1.77 -2.45 8.90
CA GLU A 24 -0.31 -2.54 8.77
C GLU A 24 0.40 -2.37 10.12
N VAL A 25 -0.07 -1.46 10.98
CA VAL A 25 0.46 -1.31 12.34
C VAL A 25 0.15 -2.55 13.18
N TYR A 26 -1.06 -3.10 13.06
CA TYR A 26 -1.43 -4.33 13.75
C TYR A 26 -0.56 -5.51 13.28
N GLY A 27 -0.40 -5.68 11.96
CA GLY A 27 0.44 -6.72 11.37
C GLY A 27 1.88 -6.64 11.86
N PHE A 28 2.42 -5.43 11.96
CA PHE A 28 3.76 -5.17 12.51
C PHE A 28 3.91 -5.57 13.99
N LEU A 29 2.83 -5.59 14.78
CA LEU A 29 2.89 -5.97 16.20
C LEU A 29 2.90 -7.49 16.43
N GLU A 30 2.60 -8.29 15.40
CA GLU A 30 2.66 -9.76 15.44
C GLU A 30 2.00 -10.39 16.69
N LEU A 31 0.77 -9.97 17.02
CA LEU A 31 0.11 -10.38 18.26
C LEU A 31 -0.22 -11.90 18.33
N GLY A 32 -0.15 -12.62 17.21
CA GLY A 32 -0.26 -14.08 17.14
C GLY A 32 -1.68 -14.62 17.39
N ILE A 33 -2.71 -13.79 17.22
CA ILE A 33 -4.11 -14.18 17.40
C ILE A 33 -4.67 -14.58 16.04
N ASN A 34 -4.38 -15.80 15.59
CA ASN A 34 -4.58 -16.27 14.20
C ASN A 34 -5.89 -15.82 13.52
N GLY A 35 -7.05 -15.98 14.18
CA GLY A 35 -8.33 -15.55 13.62
C GLY A 35 -8.48 -14.03 13.45
N LEU A 36 -7.92 -13.26 14.39
CA LEU A 36 -7.91 -11.80 14.34
C LEU A 36 -6.86 -11.30 13.34
N ASP A 37 -5.68 -11.94 13.28
CA ASP A 37 -4.62 -11.65 12.31
C ASP A 37 -5.16 -11.75 10.88
N LYS A 38 -5.86 -12.86 10.58
CA LYS A 38 -6.50 -13.06 9.27
C LYS A 38 -7.56 -12.02 8.96
N LEU A 39 -8.40 -11.68 9.94
CA LEU A 39 -9.47 -10.71 9.76
C LEU A 39 -8.91 -9.32 9.46
N ILE A 40 -7.89 -8.89 10.21
CA ILE A 40 -7.28 -7.57 10.05
C ILE A 40 -6.47 -7.49 8.76
N ALA A 41 -5.74 -8.55 8.39
CA ALA A 41 -5.04 -8.65 7.12
C ALA A 41 -6.01 -8.57 5.93
N PHE A 42 -7.13 -9.30 6.00
CA PHE A 42 -8.17 -9.23 4.97
C PHE A 42 -8.72 -7.81 4.78
N PHE A 43 -9.08 -7.13 5.88
CA PHE A 43 -9.54 -5.75 5.79
C PHE A 43 -8.45 -4.79 5.33
N GLY A 44 -7.19 -5.04 5.69
CA GLY A 44 -6.02 -4.30 5.22
C GLY A 44 -5.87 -4.40 3.70
N ALA A 45 -5.98 -5.61 3.14
CA ALA A 45 -5.94 -5.86 1.70
C ALA A 45 -7.05 -5.10 0.96
N VAL A 46 -8.30 -5.18 1.45
CA VAL A 46 -9.44 -4.45 0.88
C VAL A 46 -9.23 -2.94 0.98
N ALA A 47 -8.73 -2.46 2.11
CA ALA A 47 -8.47 -1.04 2.34
C ALA A 47 -7.37 -0.52 1.40
N PHE A 48 -6.26 -1.24 1.28
CA PHE A 48 -5.16 -0.88 0.40
C PHE A 48 -5.59 -0.87 -1.08
N ALA A 49 -6.34 -1.88 -1.52
CA ALA A 49 -6.90 -1.92 -2.86
C ALA A 49 -7.82 -0.72 -3.13
N ASN A 50 -8.67 -0.34 -2.18
CA ASN A 50 -9.53 0.84 -2.31
C ASN A 50 -8.73 2.15 -2.37
N VAL A 51 -7.64 2.27 -1.60
CA VAL A 51 -6.74 3.42 -1.68
C VAL A 51 -6.17 3.57 -3.10
N ILE A 52 -5.73 2.47 -3.71
CA ILE A 52 -5.22 2.47 -5.08
C ILE A 52 -6.33 2.74 -6.10
N LEU A 53 -7.49 2.09 -5.96
CA LEU A 53 -8.61 2.25 -6.89
C LEU A 53 -9.05 3.71 -6.99
N LEU A 54 -9.23 4.34 -5.83
CA LEU A 54 -9.69 5.72 -5.72
C LEU A 54 -8.58 6.75 -6.05
N SER A 55 -7.34 6.31 -6.24
CA SER A 55 -6.24 7.21 -6.54
C SER A 55 -6.39 7.92 -7.89
N TYR A 56 -7.06 7.30 -8.88
CA TYR A 56 -7.31 7.92 -10.18
C TYR A 56 -8.13 9.20 -10.05
N GLN A 57 -9.23 9.17 -9.29
CA GLN A 57 -10.05 10.36 -9.08
C GLN A 57 -9.21 11.50 -8.50
N LEU A 58 -8.22 11.25 -7.64
CA LEU A 58 -7.38 12.33 -7.11
C LEU A 58 -6.60 13.06 -8.22
N VAL A 59 -6.15 12.36 -9.24
CA VAL A 59 -5.24 12.90 -10.28
C VAL A 59 -5.92 13.10 -11.64
N GLU A 60 -7.23 12.85 -11.75
CA GLU A 60 -8.00 12.94 -13.00
C GLU A 60 -7.88 14.30 -13.71
N ASN A 61 -7.59 15.37 -12.95
CA ASN A 61 -7.41 16.73 -13.47
C ASN A 61 -5.93 17.11 -13.71
N ASN A 62 -4.98 16.21 -13.49
CA ASN A 62 -3.53 16.43 -13.68
C ASN A 62 -3.04 15.96 -15.06
N ASP A 63 -3.82 16.18 -16.13
CA ASP A 63 -3.50 15.80 -17.51
C ASP A 63 -3.15 14.30 -17.70
N VAL A 64 -3.64 13.41 -16.83
CA VAL A 64 -3.45 11.97 -16.98
C VAL A 64 -4.40 11.40 -18.05
N PRO A 65 -3.94 10.48 -18.93
CA PRO A 65 -4.80 9.83 -19.89
C PRO A 65 -5.93 9.04 -19.21
N LYS A 66 -7.14 9.04 -19.79
CA LYS A 66 -8.29 8.27 -19.25
C LYS A 66 -8.02 6.77 -19.09
N SER A 67 -7.08 6.20 -19.85
CA SER A 67 -6.62 4.81 -19.68
C SER A 67 -6.07 4.52 -18.28
N TRP A 68 -5.65 5.55 -17.53
CA TRP A 68 -5.22 5.42 -16.14
C TRP A 68 -6.35 4.97 -15.21
N GLU A 69 -7.61 5.30 -15.49
CA GLU A 69 -8.76 4.81 -14.73
C GLU A 69 -8.82 3.27 -14.74
N THR A 70 -8.60 2.69 -15.92
CA THR A 70 -8.53 1.23 -16.08
C THR A 70 -7.24 0.68 -15.47
N GLY A 71 -6.13 1.38 -15.64
CA GLY A 71 -4.84 1.01 -15.05
C GLY A 71 -4.90 0.90 -13.53
N THR A 72 -5.38 1.94 -12.84
CA THR A 72 -5.51 1.95 -11.37
C THR A 72 -6.46 0.86 -10.89
N ALA A 73 -7.55 0.59 -11.62
CA ALA A 73 -8.44 -0.51 -11.30
C ALA A 73 -7.77 -1.89 -11.41
N MET A 74 -6.95 -2.11 -12.46
CA MET A 74 -6.15 -3.34 -12.60
C MET A 74 -5.13 -3.49 -11.48
N ILE A 75 -4.42 -2.41 -11.13
CA ILE A 75 -3.43 -2.42 -10.03
C ILE A 75 -4.13 -2.69 -8.70
N ALA A 76 -5.28 -2.07 -8.44
CA ALA A 76 -6.07 -2.31 -7.24
C ALA A 76 -6.53 -3.78 -7.15
N ALA A 77 -6.94 -4.38 -8.26
CA ALA A 77 -7.30 -5.79 -8.31
C ALA A 77 -6.10 -6.70 -8.02
N VAL A 78 -4.92 -6.40 -8.56
CA VAL A 78 -3.66 -7.11 -8.26
C VAL A 78 -3.33 -7.00 -6.78
N ALA A 79 -3.39 -5.80 -6.20
CA ALA A 79 -3.13 -5.56 -4.78
C ALA A 79 -4.12 -6.30 -3.87
N LEU A 80 -5.42 -6.31 -4.23
CA LEU A 80 -6.43 -7.06 -3.51
C LEU A 80 -6.18 -8.56 -3.56
N GLY A 81 -5.94 -9.09 -4.76
CA GLY A 81 -5.66 -10.51 -4.96
C GLY A 81 -4.47 -10.95 -4.12
N PHE A 82 -3.36 -10.21 -4.22
CA PHE A 82 -2.16 -10.39 -3.41
C PHE A 82 -2.46 -10.42 -1.91
N GLY A 83 -3.12 -9.39 -1.36
CA GLY A 83 -3.37 -9.33 0.08
C GLY A 83 -4.35 -10.43 0.57
N ILE A 84 -5.30 -10.85 -0.26
CA ILE A 84 -6.18 -12.00 0.05
C ILE A 84 -5.38 -13.31 0.05
N PHE A 85 -4.49 -13.50 -0.93
CA PHE A 85 -3.60 -14.66 -0.96
C PHE A 85 -2.73 -14.70 0.30
N ASP A 86 -2.04 -13.63 0.63
CA ASP A 86 -1.20 -13.56 1.84
C ASP A 86 -1.98 -13.88 3.11
N THR A 87 -3.21 -13.36 3.22
CA THR A 87 -4.10 -13.66 4.34
C THR A 87 -4.40 -15.16 4.47
N ALA A 88 -4.57 -15.86 3.34
CA ALA A 88 -4.86 -17.29 3.33
C ALA A 88 -3.68 -18.13 3.86
N TYR A 89 -2.45 -17.64 3.72
CA TYR A 89 -1.23 -18.34 4.15
C TYR A 89 -0.81 -18.04 5.59
N ILE A 90 -1.49 -17.14 6.31
CA ILE A 90 -1.22 -16.87 7.73
C ILE A 90 -1.36 -18.16 8.55
N GLY A 91 -0.25 -18.59 9.16
CA GLY A 91 -0.16 -19.82 9.96
C GLY A 91 -0.01 -21.11 9.15
N THR A 92 0.52 -21.04 7.92
CA THR A 92 0.79 -22.20 7.06
C THR A 92 2.27 -22.25 6.63
N GLU A 93 2.79 -23.43 6.30
CA GLU A 93 4.24 -23.68 6.14
C GLU A 93 4.82 -23.37 4.75
N ALA A 94 4.01 -22.97 3.75
CA ALA A 94 4.52 -22.72 2.40
C ALA A 94 3.77 -21.58 1.68
N PRO A 95 4.22 -20.32 1.82
CA PRO A 95 3.72 -19.24 0.99
C PRO A 95 4.24 -19.38 -0.45
N ILE A 96 3.42 -18.98 -1.41
CA ILE A 96 3.87 -18.70 -2.78
C ILE A 96 4.79 -17.47 -2.71
N ASN A 97 5.93 -17.47 -3.42
CA ASN A 97 6.74 -16.24 -3.51
C ASN A 97 5.92 -15.17 -4.25
N THR A 98 5.60 -14.09 -3.55
CA THR A 98 4.82 -12.94 -4.03
C THR A 98 5.65 -11.68 -4.21
N ASP A 99 6.97 -11.75 -4.00
CA ASP A 99 7.89 -10.60 -4.03
C ASP A 99 7.82 -9.85 -5.36
N GLY A 100 7.71 -10.58 -6.48
CA GLY A 100 7.56 -9.97 -7.80
C GLY A 100 6.28 -9.12 -7.94
N ILE A 101 5.18 -9.51 -7.28
CA ILE A 101 3.94 -8.72 -7.24
C ILE A 101 4.15 -7.47 -6.38
N TYR A 102 4.83 -7.63 -5.23
CA TYR A 102 5.13 -6.52 -4.35
C TYR A 102 6.01 -5.47 -5.03
N LEU A 103 7.05 -5.88 -5.76
CA LEU A 103 7.89 -5.00 -6.57
C LEU A 103 7.09 -4.21 -7.60
N PHE A 104 6.17 -4.87 -8.31
CA PHE A 104 5.28 -4.21 -9.26
C PHE A 104 4.41 -3.12 -8.59
N ILE A 105 3.86 -3.42 -7.41
CA ILE A 105 3.06 -2.45 -6.63
C ILE A 105 3.92 -1.26 -6.19
N LEU A 106 5.15 -1.49 -5.72
CA LEU A 106 6.06 -0.42 -5.29
C LEU A 106 6.43 0.53 -6.44
N ILE A 107 6.75 0.00 -7.62
CA ILE A 107 7.02 0.80 -8.83
C ILE A 107 5.80 1.66 -9.18
N THR A 108 4.62 1.07 -9.09
CA THR A 108 3.36 1.75 -9.39
C THR A 108 3.08 2.90 -8.42
N ILE A 109 3.34 2.70 -7.12
CA ILE A 109 3.21 3.75 -6.11
C ILE A 109 4.18 4.90 -6.39
N ILE A 110 5.41 4.60 -6.80
CA ILE A 110 6.39 5.63 -7.19
C ILE A 110 5.84 6.43 -8.38
N GLY A 111 5.41 5.75 -9.44
CA GLY A 111 4.87 6.38 -10.65
C GLY A 111 3.64 7.27 -10.36
N PHE A 112 2.70 6.77 -9.56
CA PHE A 112 1.54 7.55 -9.13
C PHE A 112 1.96 8.82 -8.38
N ASN A 113 2.88 8.71 -7.42
CA ASN A 113 3.30 9.86 -6.62
C ASN A 113 4.13 10.88 -7.42
N VAL A 114 4.68 10.53 -8.57
CA VAL A 114 5.26 11.52 -9.50
C VAL A 114 4.17 12.38 -10.12
N VAL A 115 3.07 11.77 -10.61
CA VAL A 115 1.97 12.52 -11.25
C VAL A 115 1.01 13.20 -10.28
N ALA A 116 1.00 12.77 -9.01
CA ALA A 116 0.15 13.33 -7.97
C ALA A 116 0.62 14.71 -7.45
N GLU A 117 1.53 15.37 -8.17
CA GLU A 117 1.99 16.73 -7.86
C GLU A 117 0.82 17.72 -7.82
N GLY A 118 0.84 18.64 -6.85
CA GLY A 118 -0.24 19.59 -6.61
C GLY A 118 -1.49 18.99 -5.93
N VAL A 119 -1.69 17.67 -6.00
CA VAL A 119 -2.83 16.96 -5.41
C VAL A 119 -2.49 16.39 -4.04
N VAL A 120 -1.44 15.56 -3.98
CA VAL A 120 -0.90 15.03 -2.72
C VAL A 120 0.22 15.96 -2.26
N SER A 121 0.19 16.34 -0.98
CA SER A 121 1.20 17.27 -0.46
C SER A 121 2.61 16.66 -0.51
N ASN A 122 3.61 17.50 -0.80
CA ASN A 122 4.98 17.06 -1.04
C ASN A 122 5.56 16.15 0.04
N ILE A 123 5.30 16.42 1.33
CA ILE A 123 5.82 15.57 2.42
C ILE A 123 5.35 14.12 2.26
N TRP A 124 4.06 13.90 2.01
CA TRP A 124 3.49 12.56 1.88
C TRP A 124 3.90 11.88 0.58
N ARG A 125 3.96 12.64 -0.52
CA ARG A 125 4.48 12.17 -1.82
C ARG A 125 5.90 11.65 -1.69
N TYR A 126 6.79 12.45 -1.10
CA TYR A 126 8.19 12.07 -0.95
C TYR A 126 8.38 10.94 0.06
N MET A 127 7.56 10.88 1.11
CA MET A 127 7.56 9.72 2.01
C MET A 127 7.14 8.43 1.28
N ALA A 128 6.08 8.48 0.47
CA ALA A 128 5.65 7.32 -0.32
C ALA A 128 6.71 6.88 -1.33
N ILE A 129 7.32 7.83 -2.06
CA ILE A 129 8.39 7.54 -3.03
C ILE A 129 9.62 6.96 -2.32
N THR A 130 10.08 7.61 -1.25
CA THR A 130 11.29 7.19 -0.52
C THR A 130 11.08 5.83 0.13
N GLY A 131 9.92 5.62 0.77
CA GLY A 131 9.55 4.34 1.36
C GLY A 131 9.49 3.24 0.31
N SER A 132 8.81 3.48 -0.81
CA SER A 132 8.74 2.50 -1.91
C SER A 132 10.10 2.19 -2.52
N LEU A 133 10.97 3.18 -2.72
CA LEU A 133 12.32 2.95 -3.24
C LEU A 133 13.17 2.11 -2.28
N GLY A 134 13.10 2.39 -0.99
CA GLY A 134 13.77 1.59 0.03
C GLY A 134 13.28 0.15 0.00
N LEU A 135 11.97 -0.08 0.15
CA LEU A 135 11.37 -1.41 0.12
C LEU A 135 11.68 -2.16 -1.19
N LEU A 136 11.67 -1.45 -2.33
CA LEU A 136 12.00 -2.02 -3.63
C LEU A 136 13.45 -2.50 -3.69
N PHE A 137 14.37 -1.78 -3.04
CA PHE A 137 15.76 -2.21 -2.94
C PHE A 137 15.91 -3.47 -2.10
N PHE A 138 15.29 -3.54 -0.92
CA PHE A 138 15.38 -4.73 -0.05
C PHE A 138 14.72 -5.96 -0.69
N ILE A 139 13.44 -5.84 -1.08
CA ILE A 139 12.68 -6.95 -1.66
C ILE A 139 13.23 -7.30 -3.04
N GLY A 140 13.70 -6.32 -3.79
CA GLY A 140 14.28 -6.53 -5.11
C GLY A 140 15.61 -7.27 -5.04
N TYR A 141 16.43 -6.95 -4.03
CA TYR A 141 17.65 -7.71 -3.79
C TYR A 141 17.32 -9.19 -3.55
N ASP A 142 16.36 -9.46 -2.65
CA ASP A 142 16.01 -10.83 -2.30
C ASP A 142 15.46 -11.60 -3.50
N TYR A 143 14.59 -10.95 -4.28
CA TYR A 143 13.96 -11.53 -5.46
C TYR A 143 14.92 -11.83 -6.62
N PHE A 144 15.89 -10.96 -6.89
CA PHE A 144 16.76 -11.10 -8.07
C PHE A 144 18.08 -11.85 -7.81
N PHE A 145 18.53 -11.91 -6.56
CA PHE A 145 19.84 -12.45 -6.21
C PHE A 145 19.77 -13.70 -5.31
N ASP A 146 18.57 -14.26 -5.08
CA ASP A 146 18.34 -15.45 -4.23
C ASP A 146 19.08 -15.36 -2.88
N GLY A 147 19.17 -14.14 -2.35
CA GLY A 147 19.83 -13.84 -1.08
C GLY A 147 18.80 -13.32 -0.10
N SER A 148 19.02 -13.51 1.19
CA SER A 148 18.30 -12.76 2.21
C SER A 148 19.15 -11.55 2.59
N PHE A 149 18.84 -10.39 2.01
CA PHE A 149 19.55 -9.14 2.23
C PHE A 149 19.63 -8.84 3.72
N PHE A 150 18.52 -9.01 4.44
CA PHE A 150 18.48 -8.78 5.88
C PHE A 150 19.25 -9.82 6.69
N ASP A 151 19.23 -11.12 6.33
CA ASP A 151 19.96 -12.14 7.10
C ASP A 151 21.48 -11.99 6.97
N ASN A 152 21.94 -11.41 5.86
CA ASN A 152 23.36 -11.20 5.60
C ASN A 152 23.88 -9.83 6.08
N LEU A 153 23.01 -9.02 6.68
CA LEU A 153 23.36 -7.69 7.16
C LEU A 153 23.52 -7.62 8.68
N PRO A 154 24.37 -6.69 9.17
CA PRO A 154 24.39 -6.37 10.59
C PRO A 154 23.03 -5.90 11.10
N GLU A 155 22.66 -6.29 12.32
CA GLU A 155 21.39 -5.93 12.97
C GLU A 155 21.11 -4.42 12.98
N TRP A 156 22.14 -3.56 12.96
CA TRP A 156 21.97 -2.10 12.92
C TRP A 156 21.33 -1.57 11.62
N VAL A 157 21.21 -2.40 10.58
CA VAL A 157 20.51 -2.03 9.33
C VAL A 157 18.99 -2.22 9.44
N PHE A 158 18.48 -3.03 10.38
CA PHE A 158 17.05 -3.23 10.58
C PHE A 158 16.27 -1.92 10.83
N PRO A 159 16.74 -0.98 11.67
CA PRO A 159 16.13 0.33 11.82
C PRO A 159 15.96 1.11 10.51
N ILE A 160 16.85 0.92 9.54
CA ILE A 160 16.76 1.58 8.22
C ILE A 160 15.57 1.02 7.44
N GLY A 161 15.39 -0.31 7.42
CA GLY A 161 14.21 -0.95 6.84
C GLY A 161 12.91 -0.43 7.44
N LEU A 162 12.88 -0.27 8.77
CA LEU A 162 11.74 0.30 9.48
C LEU A 162 11.43 1.75 9.04
N VAL A 163 12.45 2.59 8.84
CA VAL A 163 12.25 3.97 8.35
C VAL A 163 11.58 3.96 6.98
N PHE A 164 12.00 3.08 6.07
CA PHE A 164 11.38 2.97 4.75
C PHE A 164 9.95 2.44 4.83
N TYR A 165 9.69 1.43 5.65
CA TYR A 165 8.34 0.91 5.89
C TYR A 165 7.40 1.98 6.46
N VAL A 166 7.82 2.70 7.50
CA VAL A 166 7.03 3.80 8.09
C VAL A 166 6.81 4.93 7.10
N SER A 167 7.82 5.27 6.29
CA SER A 167 7.69 6.28 5.23
C SER A 167 6.67 5.86 4.17
N TRP A 168 6.71 4.61 3.74
CA TRP A 168 5.77 4.03 2.78
C TRP A 168 4.34 4.05 3.33
N LEU A 169 4.17 3.53 4.56
CA LEU A 169 2.89 3.44 5.26
C LEU A 169 2.23 4.80 5.42
N LEU A 170 2.96 5.78 5.96
CA LEU A 170 2.44 7.12 6.20
C LEU A 170 2.26 7.89 4.89
N GLY A 171 3.18 7.74 3.94
CA GLY A 171 3.08 8.37 2.63
C GLY A 171 1.79 7.96 1.89
N ILE A 172 1.43 6.68 1.93
CA ILE A 172 0.23 6.17 1.30
C ILE A 172 -1.00 6.47 2.13
N GLY A 173 -1.02 6.06 3.40
CA GLY A 173 -2.20 6.20 4.25
C GLY A 173 -2.53 7.66 4.56
N VAL A 174 -1.59 8.40 5.16
CA VAL A 174 -1.81 9.80 5.53
C VAL A 174 -1.87 10.69 4.28
N GLY A 175 -1.05 10.40 3.27
CA GLY A 175 -1.12 11.09 1.98
C GLY A 175 -2.50 10.99 1.34
N THR A 176 -3.06 9.78 1.25
CA THR A 176 -4.41 9.56 0.72
C THR A 176 -5.45 10.27 1.56
N TYR A 177 -5.43 10.11 2.88
CA TYR A 177 -6.40 10.74 3.77
C TYR A 177 -6.42 12.26 3.60
N THR A 178 -5.24 12.89 3.59
CA THR A 178 -5.12 14.35 3.51
C THR A 178 -5.45 14.89 2.13
N ALA A 179 -5.11 14.18 1.05
CA ALA A 179 -5.48 14.55 -0.32
C ALA A 179 -7.01 14.55 -0.49
N TRP A 180 -7.68 13.48 -0.05
CA TRP A 180 -9.14 13.40 -0.08
C TRP A 180 -9.82 14.40 0.85
N ASN A 181 -9.18 14.79 1.96
CA ASN A 181 -9.72 15.83 2.83
C ASN A 181 -9.79 17.19 2.13
N LYS A 182 -8.75 17.53 1.35
CA LYS A 182 -8.64 18.76 0.56
C LYS A 182 -9.49 18.75 -0.70
N LYS A 183 -9.77 17.59 -1.28
CA LYS A 183 -10.62 17.49 -2.46
C LYS A 183 -12.03 17.96 -2.10
N GLU A 184 -12.44 19.09 -2.68
CA GLU A 184 -13.78 19.62 -2.56
C GLU A 184 -14.72 18.74 -3.41
N TYR A 185 -15.71 18.14 -2.74
CA TYR A 185 -16.88 17.53 -3.36
C TYR A 185 -18.09 18.28 -2.82
#